data_AF-A0A2H0W5L4-F1
#
_entry.id   AF-A0A2H0W5L4-F1
#
_cell.length_a   1.000
_cell.length_b   1.000
_cell.length_c   1.000
_cell.angle_alpha   90.00
_cell.angle_beta   90.00
_cell.angle_gamma   90.00
#
_symmetry.space_group_name_H-M   'P 1'
#
loop_
_entity.id
_entity.type
_entity.pdbx_description
1 polymer ?
#
loop_
_entity_poly.entity_id
_entity_poly.type
_entity_poly.pdbx_seq_one_letter_code
_entity_poly.pdbx_strand_id
1 'polypeptide(L)'
;MLLFFTWWYGEELKNVLKYFETLFAYLFDLFSIRICLSTLFAVWRRDKVNYKGLPIKDIFQAWTMNIASRLVGAVVKIFTIFAYLLVSILCLIFVIFFLLVWLSFPLVVLALIYLGIKNILGL
;
A
#
# COMPACT_ATOMS: atom_id res chain seq x y z
N MET A 1 -21.73 10.05 -29.38
CA MET A 1 -21.54 8.72 -28.73
C MET A 1 -20.13 8.19 -28.89
N LEU A 2 -19.56 8.09 -30.11
CA LEU A 2 -18.19 7.58 -30.29
C LEU A 2 -17.12 8.36 -29.50
N LEU A 3 -17.18 9.69 -29.49
CA LEU A 3 -16.25 10.54 -28.74
C LEU A 3 -16.25 10.25 -27.23
N PHE A 4 -17.42 9.94 -26.66
CA PHE A 4 -17.56 9.60 -25.25
C PHE A 4 -16.85 8.28 -24.94
N PHE A 5 -17.07 7.24 -25.76
CA PHE A 5 -16.45 5.94 -25.56
C PHE A 5 -14.93 5.99 -25.78
N THR A 6 -14.45 6.77 -26.74
CA THR A 6 -13.01 6.98 -26.95
C THR A 6 -12.36 7.72 -25.78
N TRP A 7 -13.06 8.67 -25.18
CA TRP A 7 -12.59 9.37 -23.98
C TRP A 7 -12.62 8.45 -22.74
N TRP A 8 -13.76 7.78 -22.48
CA TRP A 8 -13.98 6.93 -21.30
C TRP A 8 -13.01 5.75 -21.22
N TYR A 9 -12.83 5.04 -22.33
CA TYR A 9 -11.94 3.87 -22.40
C TYR A 9 -10.51 4.21 -22.82
N GLY A 10 -10.23 5.46 -23.17
CA GLY A 10 -8.94 5.90 -23.68
C GLY A 10 -8.20 6.79 -22.68
N GLU A 11 -8.45 8.09 -22.76
CA GLU A 11 -7.75 9.10 -21.97
C GLU A 11 -8.11 9.02 -20.48
N GLU A 12 -9.39 8.90 -20.17
CA GLU A 12 -9.84 8.93 -18.77
C GLU A 12 -9.43 7.67 -18.02
N LEU A 13 -9.47 6.50 -18.68
CA LEU A 13 -8.96 5.26 -18.10
C LEU A 13 -7.48 5.38 -17.71
N LYS A 14 -6.66 6.05 -18.51
CA LYS A 14 -5.24 6.30 -18.18
C LYS A 14 -5.11 7.21 -16.96
N ASN A 15 -5.94 8.25 -16.86
CA ASN A 15 -5.94 9.15 -15.70
C ASN A 15 -6.32 8.38 -14.42
N VAL A 16 -7.37 7.56 -14.48
CA VAL A 16 -7.80 6.69 -13.37
C VAL A 16 -6.67 5.77 -12.91
N LEU A 17 -5.98 5.10 -13.83
CA LEU A 17 -4.84 4.22 -13.49
C LEU A 17 -3.69 5.01 -12.84
N LYS A 18 -3.41 6.23 -13.30
CA LYS A 18 -2.38 7.10 -12.71
C LYS A 18 -2.70 7.52 -11.28
N TYR A 19 -3.98 7.74 -10.95
CA TYR A 19 -4.38 8.00 -9.57
C TYR A 19 -4.12 6.78 -8.67
N PHE A 20 -4.40 5.57 -9.15
CA PHE A 20 -4.10 4.35 -8.39
C PHE A 20 -2.60 4.12 -8.23
N GLU A 21 -1.80 4.38 -9.26
CA GLU A 21 -0.32 4.36 -9.15
C GLU A 21 0.17 5.31 -8.05
N THR A 22 -0.37 6.53 -8.03
CA THR A 22 -0.04 7.54 -7.00
C THR A 22 -0.48 7.10 -5.60
N LEU A 23 -1.63 6.43 -5.48
CA LEU A 23 -2.11 5.86 -4.23
C LEU A 23 -1.16 4.78 -3.70
N PHE A 24 -0.68 3.88 -4.54
CA PHE A 24 0.30 2.87 -4.12
C PHE A 24 1.64 3.48 -3.74
N ALA A 25 2.11 4.49 -4.48
CA ALA A 25 3.31 5.25 -4.11
C ALA A 25 3.14 5.93 -2.74
N TYR A 26 1.97 6.54 -2.49
CA TYR A 26 1.65 7.12 -1.19
C TYR A 26 1.63 6.07 -0.08
N LEU A 27 1.03 4.90 -0.29
CA LEU A 27 1.05 3.82 0.70
C LEU A 27 2.48 3.34 1.00
N PHE A 28 3.32 3.24 -0.03
CA PHE A 28 4.72 2.85 0.12
C PHE A 28 5.50 3.83 1.01
N ASP A 29 5.26 5.14 0.84
CA ASP A 29 5.86 6.20 1.65
C ASP A 29 5.23 6.29 3.05
N LEU A 30 3.91 6.16 3.17
CA LEU A 30 3.18 6.20 4.44
C LEU A 30 3.69 5.13 5.42
N PHE A 31 3.90 3.91 4.93
CA PHE A 31 4.47 2.82 5.72
C PHE A 31 6.00 2.85 5.78
N SER A 32 6.65 3.86 5.19
CA SER A 32 8.11 4.03 5.18
C SER A 32 8.85 2.77 4.71
N ILE A 33 8.31 2.08 3.69
CA ILE A 33 8.75 0.73 3.32
C ILE A 33 10.20 0.74 2.84
N ARG A 34 10.59 1.77 2.09
CA ARG A 34 11.98 1.96 1.67
C ARG A 34 12.96 1.93 2.83
N ILE A 35 12.62 2.62 3.92
CA ILE A 35 13.47 2.71 5.13
C ILE A 35 13.43 1.38 5.87
N CYS A 36 12.25 0.77 6.05
CA CYS A 36 12.12 -0.50 6.75
C CYS A 36 12.92 -1.62 6.08
N LEU A 37 12.86 -1.73 4.75
CA LEU A 37 13.61 -2.74 3.98
C LEU A 37 15.12 -2.46 3.99
N SER A 38 15.54 -1.23 3.72
CA SER A 38 16.97 -0.87 3.70
C SER A 38 17.64 -1.02 5.07
N THR A 39 16.87 -0.88 6.15
CA THR A 39 17.39 -0.95 7.51
C THR A 39 17.01 -2.23 8.26
N LEU A 40 16.40 -3.21 7.59
CA LEU A 40 15.99 -4.46 8.23
C LEU A 40 17.19 -5.23 8.79
N PHE A 41 18.28 -5.25 8.01
CA PHE A 41 19.56 -5.87 8.39
C PHE A 41 20.64 -4.84 8.78
N ALA A 42 20.32 -3.54 8.76
CA ALA A 42 21.27 -2.53 9.16
C ALA A 42 21.54 -2.63 10.66
N VAL A 43 22.81 -2.59 11.04
CA VAL A 43 23.23 -2.56 12.44
C VAL A 43 22.69 -1.27 13.06
N TRP A 44 21.65 -1.38 13.91
CA TRP A 44 21.07 -0.24 14.61
C TRP A 44 22.17 0.54 15.33
N ARG A 45 22.13 1.87 15.27
CA ARG A 45 23.18 2.75 15.83
C ARG A 45 23.36 2.37 17.29
N ARG A 46 24.54 1.82 17.58
CA ARG A 46 24.97 1.40 18.91
C ARG A 46 24.70 2.53 19.90
N ASP A 47 24.31 2.19 21.12
CA ASP A 47 24.83 2.96 22.24
C ASP A 47 26.35 2.85 22.12
N LYS A 48 27.01 3.95 21.75
CA LYS A 48 28.47 4.02 21.63
C LYS A 48 29.06 3.99 23.03
N VAL A 49 28.89 2.88 23.73
CA VAL A 49 29.57 2.62 24.99
C VAL A 49 31.02 2.34 24.64
N ASN A 50 31.93 3.19 25.12
CA ASN A 50 33.35 2.98 24.94
C ASN A 50 33.78 1.82 25.85
N TYR A 51 34.00 0.64 25.26
CA TYR A 51 34.34 -0.58 25.99
C TYR A 51 35.73 -0.54 26.67
N LYS A 52 36.57 0.47 26.41
CA LYS A 52 37.89 0.59 27.04
C LYS A 52 37.76 0.90 28.54
N GLY A 53 38.24 -0.02 29.37
CA GLY A 53 38.32 0.14 30.83
C GLY A 53 37.02 -0.21 31.58
N LEU A 54 35.99 -0.71 30.89
CA LEU A 54 34.74 -1.10 31.53
C LEU A 54 34.83 -2.50 32.18
N PRO A 55 34.25 -2.69 33.38
CA PRO A 55 34.03 -4.01 33.95
C PRO A 55 33.27 -4.93 32.99
N ILE A 56 33.61 -6.22 32.99
CA ILE A 56 32.94 -7.24 32.14
C ILE A 56 31.42 -7.21 32.30
N LYS A 57 30.92 -6.95 33.52
CA LYS A 57 29.50 -6.81 33.83
C LYS A 57 28.83 -5.72 32.99
N ASP A 58 29.47 -4.56 32.86
CA ASP A 58 28.92 -3.40 32.17
C ASP A 58 28.96 -3.59 30.65
N ILE A 59 29.98 -4.30 30.15
CA ILE A 59 30.06 -4.74 28.75
C ILE A 59 28.90 -5.67 28.41
N PHE A 60 28.63 -6.65 29.27
CA PHE A 60 27.55 -7.62 29.08
C PHE A 60 26.18 -6.94 29.10
N GLN A 61 25.97 -6.02 30.05
CA GLN A 61 24.74 -5.23 30.14
C GLN A 61 24.52 -4.39 28.87
N ALA A 62 25.54 -3.69 28.38
CA ALA A 62 25.45 -2.92 27.14
C ALA A 62 25.14 -3.81 25.92
N TRP A 63 25.70 -5.02 25.88
CA TRP A 63 25.39 -5.99 24.83
C TRP A 63 23.94 -6.45 24.85
N THR A 64 23.42 -6.83 26.03
CA THR A 64 22.03 -7.27 26.18
C THR A 64 21.05 -6.16 25.80
N MET A 65 21.29 -4.93 26.22
CA MET A 65 20.45 -3.76 25.89
C MET A 65 20.45 -3.49 24.37
N ASN A 66 21.61 -3.57 23.71
CA ASN A 66 21.71 -3.42 22.27
C ASN A 66 20.98 -4.54 21.51
N ILE A 67 21.07 -5.79 21.97
CA ILE A 67 20.35 -6.92 21.35
C ILE A 67 18.84 -6.74 21.52
N ALA A 68 18.38 -6.42 22.74
CA ALA A 68 16.97 -6.19 23.02
C ALA A 68 16.39 -5.07 22.15
N SER A 69 17.08 -3.92 22.05
CA SER A 69 16.67 -2.82 21.19
C SER A 69 16.60 -3.21 19.71
N ARG A 70 17.56 -4.00 19.21
CA ARG A 70 17.54 -4.50 17.83
C ARG A 70 16.36 -5.43 17.56
N LEU A 71 16.04 -6.32 18.50
CA LEU A 71 14.90 -7.22 18.38
C LEU A 71 13.59 -6.43 18.31
N VAL A 72 13.39 -5.46 19.21
CA VAL A 72 12.20 -4.61 19.19
C VAL A 72 12.11 -3.85 17.86
N GLY A 73 13.21 -3.24 17.41
CA GLY A 73 13.24 -2.53 16.13
C GLY A 73 12.96 -3.44 14.93
N ALA A 74 13.47 -4.67 14.92
CA ALA A 74 13.20 -5.66 13.88
C ALA A 74 11.72 -6.08 13.88
N VAL A 75 11.16 -6.35 15.06
CA VAL A 75 9.74 -6.71 15.24
C VAL A 75 8.83 -5.61 14.70
N VAL A 76 9.07 -4.36 15.08
CA VAL A 76 8.28 -3.22 14.57
C VAL A 76 8.36 -3.14 13.04
N LYS A 77 9.55 -3.25 12.45
CA LYS A 77 9.70 -3.20 10.98
C LYS A 77 8.98 -4.34 10.28
N ILE A 78 9.04 -5.55 10.82
CA ILE A 78 8.32 -6.71 10.28
C ILE A 78 6.81 -6.44 10.29
N PHE A 79 6.27 -5.96 11.42
CA PHE A 79 4.86 -5.62 11.51
C PHE A 79 4.46 -4.48 10.57
N THR A 80 5.30 -3.45 10.42
CA THR A 80 5.05 -2.35 9.47
C THR A 80 5.00 -2.85 8.02
N ILE A 81 5.97 -3.69 7.62
CA ILE A 81 5.99 -4.29 6.27
C ILE A 81 4.77 -5.20 6.06
N PHE A 82 4.42 -6.00 7.07
CA PHE A 82 3.25 -6.87 7.00
C PHE A 82 1.94 -6.07 6.87
N ALA A 83 1.78 -5.00 7.66
CA ALA A 83 0.62 -4.12 7.58
C ALA A 83 0.52 -3.44 6.21
N TYR A 84 1.64 -2.97 5.65
CA TYR A 84 1.68 -2.43 4.29
C TYR A 84 1.22 -3.46 3.25
N LEU A 85 1.70 -4.71 3.33
CA LEU A 85 1.30 -5.77 2.41
C LEU A 85 -0.21 -6.05 2.51
N LEU A 86 -0.74 -6.15 3.72
CA LEU A 86 -2.17 -6.37 3.95
C LEU A 86 -3.01 -5.23 3.34
N VAL A 87 -2.66 -3.98 3.66
CA VAL A 87 -3.35 -2.79 3.13
C VAL A 87 -3.23 -2.70 1.62
N SER A 88 -2.06 -2.98 1.05
CA SER A 88 -1.83 -2.96 -0.40
C SER A 88 -2.65 -4.03 -1.13
N ILE A 89 -2.80 -5.23 -0.55
CA ILE A 89 -3.64 -6.29 -1.10
C ILE A 89 -5.11 -5.86 -1.09
N LEU A 90 -5.62 -5.33 0.02
CA LEU A 90 -6.99 -4.82 0.11
C LEU A 90 -7.23 -3.69 -0.89
N CYS A 91 -6.26 -2.78 -1.01
CA CYS A 91 -6.29 -1.68 -1.98
C CYS A 91 -6.33 -2.23 -3.41
N LEU A 92 -5.51 -3.24 -3.74
CA LEU A 92 -5.50 -3.86 -5.06
C LEU A 92 -6.84 -4.51 -5.41
N ILE A 93 -7.45 -5.23 -4.47
CA ILE A 93 -8.80 -5.80 -4.63
C ILE A 93 -9.81 -4.69 -4.92
N PHE A 94 -9.74 -3.59 -4.16
CA PHE A 94 -10.59 -2.42 -4.39
C PHE A 94 -10.38 -1.80 -5.78
N VAL A 95 -9.13 -1.62 -6.23
CA VAL A 95 -8.83 -1.09 -7.57
C VAL A 95 -9.41 -1.98 -8.65
N ILE A 96 -9.23 -3.30 -8.55
CA ILE A 96 -9.77 -4.25 -9.53
C ILE A 96 -11.30 -4.15 -9.57
N PHE A 97 -11.96 -4.17 -8.41
CA PHE A 97 -13.41 -4.04 -8.32
C PHE A 97 -13.89 -2.70 -8.91
N PHE A 98 -13.25 -1.60 -8.55
CA PHE A 98 -13.56 -0.27 -9.06
C PHE A 98 -13.44 -0.21 -10.59
N LEU A 99 -12.36 -0.75 -11.15
CA LEU A 99 -12.15 -0.77 -12.60
C LEU A 99 -13.21 -1.62 -13.32
N LEU A 100 -13.60 -2.77 -12.76
CA LEU A 100 -14.67 -3.60 -13.33
C LEU A 100 -16.01 -2.84 -13.35
N VAL A 101 -16.35 -2.15 -12.26
CA VAL A 101 -17.56 -1.32 -12.19
C VAL A 101 -17.45 -0.15 -13.18
N TRP A 102 -16.33 0.55 -13.22
CA TRP A 102 -16.10 1.69 -14.11
C TRP A 102 -16.19 1.30 -15.60
N LEU A 103 -15.56 0.19 -15.99
CA LEU A 103 -15.57 -0.29 -17.37
C LEU A 103 -16.96 -0.74 -17.81
N SER A 104 -17.74 -1.34 -16.90
CA SER A 104 -19.11 -1.78 -17.17
C SER A 104 -20.15 -0.65 -17.08
N PHE A 105 -19.82 0.47 -16.44
CA PHE A 105 -20.76 1.55 -16.12
C PHE A 105 -21.54 2.07 -17.34
N PRO A 106 -20.91 2.39 -18.50
CA PRO A 106 -21.66 2.83 -19.68
C PRO A 106 -22.68 1.79 -20.17
N LEU A 107 -22.35 0.49 -20.10
CA LEU A 107 -23.24 -0.60 -20.50
C LEU A 107 -24.40 -0.77 -19.51
N VAL A 108 -24.13 -0.65 -18.21
CA VAL A 108 -25.16 -0.70 -17.17
C VAL A 108 -26.18 0.43 -17.35
N VAL A 109 -25.72 1.65 -17.65
CA VAL A 109 -26.61 2.78 -17.92
C VAL A 109 -27.51 2.50 -19.12
N LEU A 110 -26.96 1.99 -20.23
CA LEU A 110 -27.75 1.61 -21.40
C LEU A 110 -28.79 0.52 -21.08
N ALA A 111 -28.40 -0.49 -20.29
CA ALA A 111 -29.30 -1.56 -19.87
C ALA A 111 -30.44 -1.04 -18.97
N LEU A 112 -30.14 -0.14 -18.03
CA LEU A 112 -31.14 0.46 -17.14
C LEU A 112 -32.14 1.34 -17.91
N ILE A 113 -31.66 2.13 -18.88
CA ILE A 113 -32.52 2.91 -19.76
C ILE A 113 -33.45 1.98 -20.55
N TYR A 114 -32.91 0.91 -21.14
CA TYR A 114 -33.69 -0.07 -21.88
C TYR A 114 -34.78 -0.74 -21.01
N LEU A 115 -34.42 -1.20 -19.81
CA LEU A 115 -35.37 -1.80 -18.86
C LEU A 115 -36.44 -0.81 -18.41
N GLY A 116 -36.07 0.45 -18.18
CA GLY A 116 -37.01 1.51 -17.83
C GLY A 116 -38.03 1.76 -18.94
N ILE A 117 -37.58 1.87 -20.19
CA ILE A 117 -38.45 2.04 -21.36
C ILE A 117 -39.36 0.82 -21.53
N LYS A 118 -38.82 -0.39 -21.40
CA LYS A 118 -39.59 -1.64 -21.48
C LYS A 118 -40.74 -1.64 -20.46
N ASN A 119 -40.43 -1.34 -19.20
CA ASN A 119 -41.42 -1.30 -18.12
C ASN A 119 -42.51 -0.23 -18.34
N ILE A 120 -42.16 0.93 -18.90
CA ILE A 120 -43.12 2.00 -19.20
C ILE A 120 -44.04 1.61 -20.37
N LEU A 121 -43.50 0.94 -21.39
CA LEU A 121 -44.25 0.54 -22.58
C LEU A 121 -45.09 -0.73 -22.39
N GLY A 122 -44.96 -1.42 -21.25
CA GLY A 122 -45.71 -2.65 -20.95
C GLY A 122 -45.34 -3.86 -21.81
N LEU A 123 -44.13 -3.85 -22.39
CA LEU A 123 -43.51 -4.97 -23.13
C LEU A 123 -42.75 -5.90 -22.18
#